data_AF-A0A6I2X236-F1
#
_entry.id   AF-A0A6I2X236-F1
#
_cell.length_a   1.000
_cell.length_b   1.000
_cell.length_c   1.000
_cell.angle_alpha   90.00
_cell.angle_beta   90.00
_cell.angle_gamma   90.00
#
_symmetry.space_group_name_H-M   'P 1'
#
loop_
_entity.id
_entity.type
_entity.pdbx_description
1 polymer ?
#
loop_
_entity_poly.entity_id
_entity_poly.type
_entity_poly.pdbx_seq_one_letter_code
_entity_poly.pdbx_strand_id
1 'polypeptide(L)' 'MPKQTTVRLPDDLADQAEAVARAQGVSVNQLIIDALHNEIDRVRMDAEFRARVKRLVERDHEILDRLAQ' A
#
# COMPACT_ATOMS: atom_id res chain seq x y z
N MET A 1 0.94 -13.70 -10.70
CA MET A 1 -0.47 -13.54 -11.11
C MET A 1 -1.01 -12.28 -10.44
N PRO A 2 -1.78 -11.43 -11.12
CA PRO A 2 -2.41 -10.26 -10.49
C PRO A 2 -3.45 -10.71 -9.47
N LYS A 3 -3.46 -10.11 -8.28
CA LYS A 3 -4.48 -10.33 -7.26
C LYS A 3 -5.59 -9.29 -7.45
N GLN A 4 -6.80 -9.75 -7.75
CA GLN A 4 -7.96 -8.88 -7.89
C GLN A 4 -8.34 -8.30 -6.51
N THR A 5 -8.50 -6.97 -6.45
CA THR A 5 -8.91 -6.24 -5.25
C THR A 5 -9.93 -5.19 -5.66
N THR A 6 -11.06 -5.12 -4.96
CA THR A 6 -12.10 -4.10 -5.18
C THR A 6 -11.93 -3.00 -4.16
N VAL A 7 -11.83 -1.75 -4.61
CA VAL A 7 -11.69 -0.57 -3.74
C VAL A 7 -12.95 0.28 -3.88
N ARG A 8 -13.52 0.73 -2.76
CA ARG A 8 -14.62 1.72 -2.74
C ARG A 8 -14.01 3.08 -2.47
N LEU A 9 -13.91 3.89 -3.50
CA LEU A 9 -13.47 5.28 -3.39
C LEU A 9 -14.68 6.17 -3.06
N PRO A 10 -14.54 7.15 -2.16
CA PRO A 10 -15.52 8.23 -2.06
C PRO A 10 -15.69 8.93 -3.42
N ASP A 11 -16.90 9.39 -3.72
CA ASP A 11 -17.25 9.92 -5.04
C ASP A 11 -16.29 11.04 -5.48
N ASP A 12 -16.03 12.02 -4.62
CA ASP A 12 -15.10 13.13 -4.91
C ASP A 12 -13.68 12.65 -5.27
N LEU A 13 -13.20 11.60 -4.61
CA LEU A 13 -11.87 11.04 -4.86
C LEU A 13 -11.85 10.25 -6.18
N ALA A 14 -12.95 9.56 -6.50
CA ALA A 14 -13.08 8.85 -7.76
C ALA A 14 -13.04 9.81 -8.96
N ASP A 15 -13.78 10.92 -8.88
CA ASP A 15 -13.82 11.95 -9.93
C ASP A 15 -12.44 12.60 -10.14
N GLN A 16 -11.76 12.94 -9.05
CA GLN A 16 -10.41 13.50 -9.11
C GLN A 16 -9.41 12.51 -9.69
N ALA A 17 -9.46 11.24 -9.27
CA ALA A 17 -8.59 10.20 -9.80
C ALA A 17 -8.82 9.98 -11.30
N GLU A 18 -10.08 10.00 -11.75
CA GLU A 18 -10.40 9.88 -13.17
C GLU A 18 -9.86 11.06 -13.99
N ALA A 19 -10.05 12.29 -13.50
CA ALA A 19 -9.53 13.48 -14.17
C ALA A 19 -8.00 13.44 -14.32
N VAL A 20 -7.29 13.05 -13.27
CA VAL A 20 -5.83 12.89 -13.27
C VAL A 20 -5.39 11.78 -14.22
N ALA A 21 -6.01 10.60 -14.14
CA ALA A 21 -5.68 9.47 -15.00
C ALA A 21 -5.88 9.83 -16.47
N ARG A 22 -7.00 10.48 -16.80
CA ARG A 22 -7.31 10.96 -18.15
C ARG A 22 -6.30 11.99 -18.64
N ALA A 23 -5.92 12.95 -17.81
CA ALA A 23 -4.90 13.95 -18.15
C ALA A 23 -3.53 13.32 -18.43
N GLN A 24 -3.20 12.22 -17.76
CA GLN A 24 -1.96 11.47 -17.95
C GLN A 24 -2.05 10.41 -19.07
N GLY A 25 -3.23 10.20 -19.66
CA GLY A 25 -3.45 9.17 -20.69
C GLY A 25 -3.37 7.73 -20.16
N VAL A 26 -3.61 7.52 -18.87
CA VAL A 26 -3.58 6.20 -18.21
C VAL A 26 -4.95 5.81 -17.66
N SER A 27 -5.11 4.54 -17.29
CA SER A 27 -6.32 4.09 -16.59
C SER A 27 -6.27 4.46 -15.10
N VAL A 28 -7.44 4.61 -14.46
CA VAL A 28 -7.53 4.79 -13.00
C VAL A 28 -6.85 3.65 -12.25
N ASN A 29 -6.93 2.42 -12.77
CA ASN A 29 -6.21 1.29 -12.21
C ASN A 29 -4.69 1.49 -12.23
N GLN A 30 -4.12 1.97 -13.34
CA GLN A 30 -2.69 2.25 -13.42
C GLN A 30 -2.28 3.37 -12.46
N LEU A 31 -3.08 4.44 -12.38
CA LEU A 31 -2.87 5.53 -11.42
C LEU A 31 -2.84 5.02 -9.97
N ILE A 32 -3.76 4.11 -9.60
CA ILE A 32 -3.79 3.49 -8.26
C ILE A 32 -2.52 2.64 -8.03
N ILE A 33 -2.10 1.85 -9.02
CA ILE A 33 -0.88 1.04 -8.92
C ILE A 33 0.35 1.93 -8.70
N ASP A 34 0.47 3.02 -9.46
CA ASP A 34 1.62 3.92 -9.37
C ASP A 34 1.63 4.67 -8.03
N ALA A 35 0.46 5.12 -7.56
CA ALA A 35 0.31 5.73 -6.24
C ALA A 35 0.73 4.77 -5.11
N LEU A 36 0.36 3.49 -5.21
CA LEU A 36 0.75 2.47 -4.22
C LEU A 36 2.26 2.20 -4.25
N HIS A 37 2.89 2.13 -5.43
CA HIS A 37 4.35 2.00 -5.51
C HIS A 37 5.07 3.20 -4.88
N ASN A 38 4.64 4.41 -5.22
CA ASN A 38 5.21 5.64 -4.66
C ASN A 38 5.08 5.70 -3.14
N GLU A 39 3.93 5.29 -2.60
CA GLU A 39 3.71 5.25 -1.16
C GLU A 39 4.59 4.19 -0.47
N ILE A 40 4.70 2.99 -1.07
CA ILE A 40 5.58 1.94 -0.54
C ILE A 40 7.04 2.40 -0.54
N ASP A 41 7.49 3.06 -1.61
CA ASP A 41 8.88 3.54 -1.70
C ASP A 41 9.14 4.68 -0.72
N ARG A 42 8.20 5.62 -0.57
CA ARG A 42 8.26 6.68 0.44
C ARG A 42 8.37 6.10 1.85
N VAL A 43 7.50 5.15 2.19
CA VAL A 43 7.46 4.50 3.50
C VAL A 43 8.69 3.62 3.71
N ARG A 44 9.23 2.99 2.65
CA ARG A 44 10.52 2.32 2.72
C ARG A 44 11.62 3.29 3.06
N MET A 45 11.62 4.54 2.62
CA MET A 45 12.70 5.47 2.98
C MET A 45 12.58 6.02 4.41
N ASP A 46 11.45 5.81 5.10
CA ASP A 46 11.24 6.19 6.49
C ASP A 46 11.93 5.18 7.45
N ALA A 47 13.04 5.64 8.05
CA ALA A 47 13.82 4.85 9.01
C ALA A 47 13.03 4.49 10.28
N GLU A 48 12.14 5.37 10.75
CA GLU A 48 11.30 5.07 11.91
C GLU A 48 10.23 4.04 11.58
N PHE A 49 9.63 4.13 10.38
CA PHE A 49 8.69 3.12 9.91
C PHE A 49 9.35 1.75 9.81
N ARG A 50 10.56 1.66 9.24
CA ARG A 50 11.32 0.41 9.21
C ARG A 50 11.57 -0.13 10.61
N ALA A 51 11.96 0.72 11.56
CA ALA A 51 12.20 0.31 12.94
C ALA A 51 10.91 -0.20 13.62
N ARG A 52 9.75 0.42 13.36
CA ARG A 52 8.45 -0.04 13.85
C ARG A 52 8.07 -1.41 13.26
N VAL A 53 8.21 -1.59 11.96
CA VAL A 53 7.92 -2.86 11.28
C VAL A 53 8.84 -3.97 11.78
N LYS A 54 10.14 -3.70 11.93
CA LYS A 54 11.10 -4.67 12.47
C LYS A 54 10.70 -5.17 13.85
N ARG A 55 10.36 -4.26 14.77
CA ARG A 55 9.90 -4.61 16.12
C ARG A 55 8.60 -5.42 16.12
N LEU A 56 7.69 -5.11 15.20
CA LEU A 56 6.43 -5.84 15.06
C LEU A 56 6.70 -7.28 14.64
N VAL A 57 7.53 -7.49 13.61
CA VAL A 57 7.89 -8.81 13.11
C VAL A 57 8.65 -9.64 14.15
N GLU A 58 9.59 -9.03 14.88
CA GLU A 58 10.32 -9.70 15.97
C GLU A 58 9.36 -10.19 17.06
N ARG A 59 8.43 -9.33 17.50
CA ARG A 59 7.43 -9.70 18.51
C ARG A 59 6.49 -10.80 18.01
N ASP A 60 6.05 -10.71 16.77
CA ASP A 60 5.15 -11.71 16.19
C ASP A 60 5.86 -13.07 16.07
N HIS A 61 7.17 -13.09 15.74
CA HIS A 61 7.98 -14.30 15.78
C HIS A 61 8.10 -14.89 17.18
N GLU A 62 8.37 -14.07 18.20
CA GLU A 62 8.42 -14.53 19.60
C GLU A 62 7.08 -15.13 20.07
N ILE A 63 5.95 -14.57 19.62
CA ILE A 63 4.62 -15.12 19.93
C ILE A 63 4.42 -16.47 19.25
N LEU A 64 4.77 -16.59 17.96
CA LEU A 64 4.65 -17.84 17.21
C LEU A 64 5.54 -18.94 17.81
N ASP A 65 6.77 -18.62 18.21
CA ASP A 65 7.68 -19.58 18.86
C ASP A 65 7.11 -20.12 20.18
N ARG A 66 6.44 -19.26 20.97
CA ARG A 66 5.79 -19.68 22.23
C ARG A 66 4.55 -20.53 22.01
N LEU A 67 3.83 -20.33 20.91
CA LEU A 67 2.62 -21.10 20.57
C LEU A 67 2.95 -22.44 19.89
N ALA A 68 4.13 -22.57 19.30
CA ALA A 68 4.59 -23.80 18.65
C ALA A 68 5.22 -24.83 19.62
N GLN A 69 5.38 -24.46 20.90
CA GLN A 69 5.78 -25.35 22.01
C GLN A 69 4.55 -25.96 22.68
#